data_AF-A0A5D4THJ1-F1
#
_entry.id   AF-A0A5D4THJ1-F1
#
_cell.length_a   1.000
_cell.length_b   1.000
_cell.length_c   1.000
_cell.angle_alpha   90.00
_cell.angle_beta   90.00
_cell.angle_gamma   90.00
#
_symmetry.space_group_name_H-M   'P 1'
#
loop_
_entity.id
_entity.type
_entity.pdbx_description
1 polymer ?
#
loop_
_entity_poly.entity_id
_entity_poly.type
_entity_poly.pdbx_seq_one_letter_code
_entity_poly.pdbx_strand_id
1 'polypeptide(L)'
;MRKIVSYFVIALFFAILLVGCSNNQNEENQSETDSYNEVREVAWDFTKDKGWDDTAKGNWQSAEVRKVIVDNNYEFLDKTYEGKEALSVSFEDKENTVVGTPLVLIDIDTNKVIGYMPSE
;
A
#
# COMPACT_ATOMS: atom_id res chain seq x y z
N MET A 1 -56.10 -8.40 25.49
CA MET A 1 -55.10 -7.34 25.76
C MET A 1 -53.64 -7.82 25.84
N ARG A 2 -53.35 -9.11 26.04
CA ARG A 2 -51.95 -9.62 26.09
C ARG A 2 -51.26 -9.74 24.72
N LYS A 3 -52.03 -10.00 23.64
CA LYS A 3 -51.49 -10.18 22.28
C LYS A 3 -51.20 -8.85 21.56
N ILE A 4 -51.91 -7.77 21.88
CA ILE A 4 -51.74 -6.45 21.26
C ILE A 4 -50.46 -5.77 21.75
N VAL A 5 -50.12 -5.95 23.03
CA VAL A 5 -48.85 -5.43 23.60
C VAL A 5 -47.63 -6.12 22.96
N SER A 6 -47.77 -7.39 22.57
CA SER A 6 -46.68 -8.15 21.91
C SER A 6 -46.38 -7.67 20.49
N TYR A 7 -47.35 -7.10 19.77
CA TYR A 7 -47.13 -6.57 18.41
C TYR A 7 -46.44 -5.20 18.42
N PHE A 8 -46.66 -4.38 19.46
CA PHE A 8 -46.02 -3.07 19.58
C PHE A 8 -44.51 -3.15 19.87
N VAL A 9 -44.06 -4.20 20.56
CA VAL A 9 -42.63 -4.41 20.86
C VAL A 9 -41.85 -4.86 19.61
N ILE A 10 -42.48 -5.62 18.72
CA ILE A 10 -41.84 -6.12 17.48
C ILE A 10 -41.70 -4.99 16.44
N ALA A 11 -42.65 -4.05 16.39
CA ALA A 11 -42.59 -2.91 15.46
C ALA A 11 -41.45 -1.93 15.78
N LEU A 12 -41.06 -1.79 17.05
CA LEU A 12 -40.01 -0.85 17.46
C LEU A 12 -38.59 -1.34 17.10
N PHE A 13 -38.40 -2.64 16.87
CA PHE A 13 -37.09 -3.23 16.59
C PHE A 13 -36.64 -3.09 15.13
N PHE A 14 -37.55 -2.83 14.20
CA PHE A 14 -37.22 -2.73 12.76
C PHE A 14 -36.73 -1.34 12.32
N ALA A 15 -36.82 -0.31 13.17
CA ALA A 15 -36.45 1.05 12.81
C ALA A 15 -34.93 1.35 12.85
N ILE A 16 -34.11 0.42 13.36
CA ILE A 16 -32.67 0.68 13.61
C ILE A 16 -31.77 0.14 12.47
N LEU A 17 -32.34 -0.54 11.46
CA LEU A 17 -31.55 -1.21 10.41
C LEU A 17 -31.27 -0.34 9.16
N LEU A 18 -31.56 0.97 9.19
CA LEU A 18 -31.29 1.88 8.08
C LEU A 18 -30.19 2.92 8.38
N VAL A 19 -29.15 2.55 9.11
CA VAL A 19 -27.87 3.26 9.04
C VAL A 19 -27.06 2.63 7.91
N GLY A 20 -27.31 3.09 6.69
CA GLY A 20 -26.44 2.82 5.56
C GLY A 20 -25.11 3.53 5.78
N CYS A 21 -24.06 2.76 6.08
CA CYS A 21 -22.69 3.25 5.92
C CYS A 21 -22.46 3.47 4.42
N SER A 22 -22.57 4.72 3.97
CA SER A 22 -22.01 5.15 2.70
C SER A 22 -20.50 5.12 2.83
N ASN A 23 -19.89 3.95 2.63
CA ASN A 23 -18.43 3.85 2.53
C ASN A 23 -18.00 4.23 1.11
N ASN A 24 -18.06 5.52 0.80
CA ASN A 24 -17.19 6.07 -0.23
C ASN A 24 -15.81 6.22 0.40
N GLN A 25 -15.06 5.13 0.45
CA GLN A 25 -13.61 5.15 0.62
C GLN A 25 -12.97 4.87 -0.73
N ASN A 26 -13.19 5.78 -1.66
CA ASN A 26 -12.12 6.16 -2.58
C ASN A 26 -11.54 7.45 -2.01
N GLU A 27 -10.22 7.52 -2.02
CA GLU A 27 -9.37 8.62 -1.53
C GLU A 27 -8.99 8.53 -0.04
N GLU A 28 -8.11 7.57 0.27
CA GLU A 28 -7.00 7.84 1.21
C GLU A 28 -6.05 8.87 0.55
N ASN A 29 -6.51 10.11 0.45
CA ASN A 29 -5.65 11.28 0.39
C ASN A 29 -5.66 11.91 1.77
N GLN A 30 -5.14 11.20 2.77
CA GLN A 30 -4.90 11.76 4.10
C GLN A 30 -3.41 12.03 4.26
N SER A 31 -3.07 13.30 4.01
CA SER A 31 -1.88 13.99 4.51
C SER A 31 -1.91 13.99 6.06
N GLU A 32 -1.57 12.86 6.66
CA GLU A 32 -0.97 12.80 8.00
C GLU A 32 0.55 12.81 7.81
N THR A 33 1.31 13.39 8.74
CA THR A 33 2.78 13.40 8.72
C THR A 33 3.34 12.10 8.15
N ASP A 34 3.96 12.18 6.98
CA ASP A 34 4.12 11.10 6.01
C ASP A 34 4.58 9.77 6.64
N SER A 35 3.62 8.87 6.90
CA SER A 35 3.80 7.65 7.69
C SER A 35 4.76 6.64 7.05
N TYR A 36 5.21 6.92 5.82
CA TYR A 36 6.07 6.06 5.05
C TYR A 36 7.50 6.60 4.87
N ASN A 37 7.92 7.65 5.60
CA ASN A 37 9.28 8.18 5.47
C ASN A 37 10.36 7.09 5.62
N GLU A 38 10.25 6.26 6.64
CA GLU A 38 11.20 5.15 6.86
C GLU A 38 11.18 4.15 5.70
N VAL A 39 9.99 3.79 5.21
CA VAL A 39 9.82 2.90 4.05
C VAL A 39 10.49 3.47 2.81
N ARG A 40 10.36 4.77 2.56
CA ARG A 40 11.01 5.45 1.43
C ARG A 40 12.51 5.54 1.58
N GLU A 41 13.00 5.85 2.78
CA GLU A 41 14.44 5.88 3.09
C GLU A 41 15.06 4.49 2.86
N VAL A 42 14.44 3.43 3.37
CA VAL A 42 14.94 2.05 3.17
C VAL A 42 14.93 1.66 1.70
N ALA A 43 13.86 1.95 0.96
CA ALA A 43 13.80 1.67 -0.47
C ALA A 43 14.87 2.45 -1.25
N TRP A 44 15.11 3.71 -0.90
CA TRP A 44 16.12 4.54 -1.53
C TRP A 44 17.55 4.07 -1.22
N ASP A 45 17.82 3.67 0.01
CA ASP A 45 19.10 3.09 0.41
C ASP A 45 19.37 1.80 -0.38
N PHE A 46 18.36 0.95 -0.54
CA PHE A 46 18.48 -0.24 -1.39
C PHE A 46 18.76 0.11 -2.86
N THR A 47 18.08 1.11 -3.42
CA THR A 47 18.33 1.61 -4.78
C THR A 47 19.77 2.08 -4.96
N LYS A 48 20.33 2.83 -4.00
CA LYS A 48 21.75 3.25 -4.01
C LYS A 48 22.72 2.07 -3.89
N ASP A 49 22.43 1.13 -2.99
CA ASP A 49 23.27 -0.07 -2.80
C ASP A 49 23.36 -0.92 -4.07
N LYS A 50 22.32 -0.88 -4.91
CA LYS A 50 22.27 -1.53 -6.22
C LYS A 50 22.83 -0.68 -7.36
N GLY A 51 23.13 0.60 -7.13
CA GLY A 51 23.59 1.55 -8.15
C GLY A 51 22.50 1.96 -9.14
N TRP A 52 21.23 1.93 -8.72
CA TRP A 52 20.07 2.31 -9.52
C TRP A 52 19.61 3.76 -9.25
N ASP A 53 20.21 4.45 -8.29
CA ASP A 53 19.82 5.82 -7.92
C ASP A 53 20.09 6.82 -9.05
N ASP A 54 21.00 6.49 -9.95
CA ASP A 54 21.27 7.29 -11.14
C ASP A 54 20.13 7.28 -12.17
N THR A 55 19.23 6.30 -12.17
CA THR A 55 18.06 6.25 -13.06
C THR A 55 16.85 6.98 -12.47
N ALA A 56 16.84 7.20 -11.15
CA ALA A 56 15.72 7.77 -10.42
C ALA A 56 15.80 9.30 -10.33
N LYS A 57 14.70 9.99 -10.65
CA LYS A 57 14.54 11.42 -10.49
C LYS A 57 14.21 11.77 -9.04
N GLY A 58 14.87 12.80 -8.52
CA GLY A 58 14.63 13.30 -7.17
C GLY A 58 15.43 12.53 -6.12
N ASN A 59 14.75 12.17 -5.03
CA ASN A 59 15.36 11.48 -3.89
C ASN A 59 14.30 10.61 -3.18
N TRP A 60 14.61 10.08 -2.00
CA TRP A 60 13.67 9.25 -1.24
C TRP A 60 12.30 9.91 -1.01
N GLN A 61 12.23 11.24 -0.90
CA GLN A 61 11.00 11.98 -0.56
C GLN A 61 10.01 12.01 -1.72
N SER A 62 10.47 11.78 -2.96
CA SER A 62 9.60 11.73 -4.14
C SER A 62 9.03 10.35 -4.43
N ALA A 63 9.34 9.34 -3.61
CA ALA A 63 8.86 7.99 -3.84
C ALA A 63 7.35 7.86 -3.61
N GLU A 64 6.68 7.16 -4.51
CA GLU A 64 5.31 6.73 -4.32
C GLU A 64 5.30 5.39 -3.58
N VAL A 65 4.40 5.25 -2.59
CA VAL A 65 4.25 4.02 -1.80
C VAL A 65 2.83 3.49 -1.98
N ARG A 66 2.69 2.23 -2.38
CA ARG A 66 1.39 1.55 -2.56
C ARG A 66 1.39 0.18 -1.92
N LYS A 67 0.28 -0.24 -1.33
CA LYS A 67 0.07 -1.63 -0.89
C LYS A 67 -0.19 -2.52 -2.11
N VAL A 68 0.43 -3.69 -2.15
CA VAL A 68 0.31 -4.68 -3.23
C VAL A 68 0.26 -6.10 -2.67
N ILE A 69 -0.31 -7.02 -3.45
CA ILE A 69 -0.12 -8.46 -3.23
C ILE A 69 1.08 -8.89 -4.07
N VAL A 70 2.07 -9.50 -3.42
CA VAL A 70 3.31 -9.91 -4.09
C VAL A 70 3.04 -11.13 -4.99
N ASP A 71 3.42 -11.03 -6.26
CA ASP A 71 3.28 -12.09 -7.26
C ASP A 71 4.65 -12.50 -7.84
N ASN A 72 4.62 -13.31 -8.89
CA ASN A 72 5.83 -13.84 -9.52
C ASN A 72 6.53 -12.89 -10.50
N ASN A 73 6.04 -11.65 -10.66
CA ASN A 73 6.70 -10.63 -11.49
C ASN A 73 7.88 -9.98 -10.77
N TYR A 74 8.07 -10.26 -9.48
CA TYR A 74 9.15 -9.74 -8.66
C TYR A 74 10.32 -10.71 -8.55
N GLU A 75 11.52 -10.17 -8.50
CA GLU A 75 12.71 -10.87 -8.00
C GLU A 75 12.68 -10.88 -6.47
N PHE A 76 12.49 -12.08 -5.89
CA PHE A 76 12.40 -12.26 -4.45
C PHE A 76 13.77 -12.35 -3.79
N LEU A 77 13.97 -11.55 -2.75
CA LEU A 77 15.03 -11.77 -1.76
C LEU A 77 14.58 -12.77 -0.69
N ASP A 78 13.27 -12.77 -0.37
CA ASP A 78 12.62 -13.76 0.48
C ASP A 78 11.32 -14.26 -0.18
N LYS A 79 11.35 -15.51 -0.67
CA LYS A 79 10.20 -16.14 -1.35
C LYS A 79 9.03 -16.44 -0.41
N THR A 80 9.22 -16.39 0.91
CA THR A 80 8.12 -16.64 1.86
C THR A 80 7.05 -15.56 1.80
N TYR A 81 7.28 -14.47 1.07
CA TYR A 81 6.35 -13.36 0.85
C TYR A 81 5.47 -13.48 -0.38
N GLU A 82 5.68 -14.49 -1.24
CA GLU A 82 4.80 -14.73 -2.39
C GLU A 82 3.34 -14.91 -1.93
N GLY A 83 2.42 -14.16 -2.55
CA GLY A 83 1.00 -14.13 -2.21
C GLY A 83 0.64 -13.35 -0.94
N LYS A 84 1.60 -12.68 -0.28
CA LYS A 84 1.36 -11.82 0.89
C LYS A 84 1.24 -10.36 0.50
N GLU A 85 0.65 -9.57 1.39
CA GLU A 85 0.61 -8.11 1.26
C GLU A 85 1.99 -7.50 1.60
N ALA A 86 2.39 -6.51 0.82
CA ALA A 86 3.63 -5.75 1.01
C ALA A 86 3.44 -4.30 0.57
N LEU A 87 4.41 -3.44 0.89
CA LEU A 87 4.52 -2.10 0.29
C LEU A 87 5.39 -2.17 -0.95
N SER A 88 4.91 -1.60 -2.03
CA SER A 88 5.68 -1.29 -3.24
C SER A 88 6.10 0.17 -3.20
N VAL A 89 7.38 0.42 -3.47
CA VAL A 89 7.97 1.76 -3.52
C VAL A 89 8.52 1.99 -4.91
N SER A 90 8.05 3.03 -5.57
CA SER A 90 8.48 3.42 -6.92
C SER A 90 9.00 4.84 -6.95
N PHE A 91 10.00 5.08 -7.79
CA PHE A 91 10.58 6.40 -8.03
C PHE A 91 10.28 6.82 -9.47
N GLU A 92 10.05 8.11 -9.69
CA GLU A 92 9.94 8.65 -11.05
C GLU A 92 11.28 8.48 -11.77
N ASP A 93 11.28 8.10 -13.03
CA ASP A 93 12.51 7.95 -13.80
C ASP A 93 13.07 9.30 -14.26
N LYS A 94 14.39 9.40 -14.36
CA LYS A 94 15.03 10.51 -15.08
C LYS A 94 14.72 10.42 -16.56
N GLU A 95 14.55 11.59 -17.19
CA GLU A 95 14.38 11.67 -18.64
C GLU A 95 15.59 11.06 -19.37
N ASN A 96 15.32 10.34 -20.46
CA ASN A 96 16.33 9.73 -21.33
C ASN A 96 17.17 8.61 -20.69
N THR A 97 16.70 7.97 -19.61
CA THR A 97 17.29 6.69 -19.17
C THR A 97 16.91 5.56 -20.13
N VAL A 98 17.84 4.63 -20.35
CA VAL A 98 17.61 3.44 -21.20
C VAL A 98 16.88 2.35 -20.42
N VAL A 99 17.16 2.26 -19.12
CA VAL A 99 16.53 1.34 -18.18
C VAL A 99 15.93 2.20 -17.06
N GLY A 100 14.66 1.95 -16.73
CA GLY A 100 13.99 2.67 -15.65
C GLY A 100 14.58 2.41 -14.27
N THR A 101 13.91 2.90 -13.24
CA THR A 101 14.23 2.61 -11.84
C THR A 101 13.40 1.41 -11.40
N PRO A 102 14.03 0.33 -10.90
CA PRO A 102 13.30 -0.80 -10.35
C PRO A 102 12.36 -0.41 -9.20
N LEU A 103 11.21 -1.08 -9.13
CA LEU A 103 10.28 -0.96 -8.01
C LEU A 103 10.77 -1.84 -6.86
N VAL A 104 10.71 -1.35 -5.62
CA VAL A 104 11.21 -2.05 -4.43
C VAL A 104 10.05 -2.55 -3.57
N LEU A 105 10.09 -3.81 -3.15
CA LEU A 105 9.13 -4.38 -2.20
C LEU A 105 9.64 -4.35 -0.78
N ILE A 106 8.80 -3.85 0.13
CA ILE A 106 9.08 -3.67 1.55
C ILE A 106 8.03 -4.41 2.38
N ASP A 107 8.47 -5.20 3.36
CA ASP A 107 7.62 -5.81 4.37
C ASP A 107 6.95 -4.76 5.25
N ILE A 108 5.64 -4.86 5.44
CA ILE A 108 4.81 -3.87 6.15
C ILE A 108 5.17 -3.76 7.64
N ASP A 109 5.57 -4.88 8.27
CA ASP A 109 5.73 -4.95 9.72
C ASP A 109 7.14 -4.57 10.18
N THR A 110 8.13 -4.78 9.32
CA THR A 110 9.56 -4.72 9.65
C THR A 110 10.34 -3.74 8.79
N ASN A 111 9.71 -3.14 7.78
CA ASN A 111 10.32 -2.25 6.79
C ASN A 111 11.52 -2.88 6.05
N LYS A 112 11.62 -4.21 6.00
CA LYS A 112 12.72 -4.90 5.29
C LYS A 112 12.44 -5.00 3.80
N VAL A 113 13.49 -4.87 2.99
CA VAL A 113 13.40 -5.19 1.56
C VAL A 113 13.23 -6.70 1.37
N ILE A 114 12.15 -7.09 0.69
CA ILE A 114 11.80 -8.50 0.45
C ILE A 114 11.90 -8.89 -1.04
N GLY A 115 12.02 -7.91 -1.93
CA GLY A 115 12.16 -8.12 -3.36
C GLY A 115 12.20 -6.82 -4.15
N TYR A 116 12.27 -6.94 -5.47
CA TYR A 116 12.16 -5.82 -6.41
C TYR A 116 11.65 -6.29 -7.76
N MET A 117 11.08 -5.38 -8.55
CA MET A 117 10.73 -5.63 -9.95
C MET A 117 11.70 -4.85 -10.83
N PRO A 118 12.54 -5.50 -11.65
CA PRO A 118 13.36 -4.83 -12.64
C PRO A 118 12.50 -3.99 -13.57
N SER A 119 12.97 -2.81 -13.93
CA SER A 119 12.41 -2.01 -15.01
C SER A 119 12.93 -2.51 -16.36
N GLU A 120 12.12 -2.32 -17.41
CA GLU A 120 12.53 -2.55 -18.80
C GLU A 120 13.54 -1.52 -19.30
#